data_AF-A0A1H8V7B8-F1
#
_entry.id   AF-A0A1H8V7B8-F1
#
_cell.length_a   1.000
_cell.length_b   1.000
_cell.length_c   1.000
_cell.angle_alpha   90.00
_cell.angle_beta   90.00
_cell.angle_gamma   90.00
#
_symmetry.space_group_name_H-M   'P 1'
#
loop_
_entity.id
_entity.type
_entity.pdbx_description
1 polymer ?
#
loop_
_entity_poly.entity_id
_entity_poly.type
_entity_poly.pdbx_seq_one_letter_code
_entity_poly.pdbx_strand_id
1 'polypeptide(L)'
;MPGARPVTTIMLLAFLPVAALANGAQLEERDRNIYIPGDDDLFDQLRVAAAYDDEHIQIHYEYETDNPSWYHQYWVYEDGDWVRYGSGSPGPDEHGLYEDRISMMLDDGTVDDFARMGGWMTVQEGMRTLSSEADSDAVEDHPKLGEDMGRSDVRKYLALSRDTDDEREAAWQDVRDDDELEQLRRDGKFLDLWQWRAHRSNPMGYADNGYVLHYRMSSEGRGMFTDNWDEDAGQPRYMFDPDQVGSRSLDWDALIDREYGQDDPYYIYEGNAVNFDPDHEWEDGDVIPQRFLRPPQGSRGAIQAAGRYSDGAWRVTLIRTLETPDAMDSKTLEDGGTYNVAFAVHSGGVGARWHRVSLPQTLGLGHDDADIVAVRTDGDFSDVELEWTELTLLYPGQVNWQWLHGDHPGSEALATGNLGVRDFHDIEQLQSFIIAHEKRLAEGDDDE
;
A
#
# COMPACT_ATOMS: atom_id res chain seq x y z
N MET A 1 77.63 -7.12 0.58
CA MET A 1 76.61 -6.27 1.24
C MET A 1 75.39 -6.27 0.35
N PRO A 2 74.33 -7.05 0.66
CA PRO A 2 73.12 -7.05 -0.15
C PRO A 2 72.18 -5.94 0.32
N GLY A 3 71.67 -5.17 -0.65
CA GLY A 3 70.80 -4.02 -0.46
C GLY A 3 69.37 -4.40 -0.10
N ALA A 4 68.74 -3.51 0.67
CA ALA A 4 67.33 -3.54 1.01
C ALA A 4 66.45 -3.41 -0.25
N ARG A 5 65.41 -4.24 -0.34
CA ARG A 5 64.30 -4.09 -1.29
C ARG A 5 63.09 -3.49 -0.57
N PRO A 6 62.32 -2.60 -1.21
CA PRO A 6 61.13 -2.01 -0.60
C PRO A 6 59.98 -3.02 -0.55
N VAL A 7 59.19 -2.95 0.51
CA VAL A 7 57.92 -3.68 0.65
C VAL A 7 56.85 -2.87 -0.09
N THR A 8 56.37 -3.41 -1.21
CA THR A 8 55.18 -2.90 -1.90
C THR A 8 53.96 -3.53 -1.22
N THR A 9 53.25 -2.76 -0.41
CA THR A 9 51.91 -3.12 0.07
C THR A 9 50.95 -3.04 -1.12
N ILE A 10 50.52 -4.20 -1.62
CA ILE A 10 49.42 -4.30 -2.57
C ILE A 10 48.13 -4.16 -1.75
N MET A 11 47.49 -2.99 -1.85
CA MET A 11 46.09 -2.84 -1.44
C MET A 11 45.24 -3.64 -2.43
N LEU A 12 44.71 -4.79 -1.99
CA LEU A 12 43.63 -5.45 -2.69
C LEU A 12 42.36 -4.61 -2.45
N LEU A 13 41.97 -3.81 -3.45
CA LEU A 13 40.59 -3.37 -3.60
C LEU A 13 39.77 -4.63 -3.89
N ALA A 14 39.05 -5.12 -2.89
CA ALA A 14 38.04 -6.14 -3.07
C ALA A 14 36.88 -5.50 -3.85
N PHE A 15 36.90 -5.64 -5.17
CA PHE A 15 35.69 -5.49 -5.97
C PHE A 15 34.77 -6.65 -5.60
N LEU A 16 33.73 -6.37 -4.81
CA LEU A 16 32.58 -7.26 -4.70
C LEU A 16 32.00 -7.43 -6.11
N PRO A 17 31.86 -8.66 -6.62
CA PRO A 17 31.17 -8.88 -7.88
C PRO A 17 29.69 -8.52 -7.66
N VAL A 18 29.20 -7.50 -8.36
CA VAL A 18 27.77 -7.32 -8.60
C VAL A 18 27.34 -8.49 -9.49
N ALA A 19 27.07 -9.63 -8.87
CA ALA A 19 26.31 -10.68 -9.50
C ALA A 19 24.87 -10.17 -9.55
N ALA A 20 24.36 -9.89 -10.74
CA ALA A 20 22.93 -9.71 -10.92
C ALA A 20 22.22 -10.91 -10.28
N LEU A 21 21.41 -10.65 -9.26
CA LEU A 21 20.60 -11.68 -8.62
C LEU A 21 19.69 -12.28 -9.69
N ALA A 22 19.39 -13.58 -9.58
CA ALA A 22 18.64 -14.33 -10.59
C ALA A 22 17.23 -13.77 -10.90
N ASN A 23 16.75 -12.83 -10.07
CA ASN A 23 15.44 -12.19 -10.15
C ASN A 23 15.50 -10.69 -10.53
N GLY A 24 16.64 -10.16 -10.98
CA GLY A 24 16.76 -8.75 -11.40
C GLY A 24 16.91 -7.72 -10.28
N ALA A 25 16.77 -8.11 -9.01
CA ALA A 25 16.98 -7.25 -7.85
C ALA A 25 18.43 -6.75 -7.71
N GLN A 26 18.60 -5.53 -7.16
CA GLN A 26 19.92 -5.00 -6.81
C GLN A 26 20.47 -5.59 -5.52
N LEU A 27 19.59 -5.90 -4.56
CA LEU A 27 19.94 -6.45 -3.25
C LEU A 27 18.75 -7.21 -2.68
N GLU A 28 19.00 -8.34 -2.02
CA GLU A 28 17.98 -9.18 -1.41
C GLU A 28 18.48 -9.79 -0.10
N GLU A 29 17.92 -9.33 1.03
CA GLU A 29 18.11 -9.86 2.38
C GLU A 29 16.75 -9.91 3.08
N ARG A 30 15.90 -10.86 2.66
CA ARG A 30 14.49 -10.94 3.08
C ARG A 30 14.31 -11.05 4.60
N ASP A 31 15.20 -11.76 5.28
CA ASP A 31 15.15 -11.92 6.75
C ASP A 31 15.34 -10.60 7.51
N ARG A 32 15.87 -9.57 6.85
CA ARG A 32 16.06 -8.21 7.39
C ARG A 32 15.11 -7.19 6.79
N ASN A 33 14.05 -7.66 6.13
CA ASN A 33 13.12 -6.84 5.38
C ASN A 33 13.80 -5.97 4.31
N ILE A 34 14.86 -6.45 3.65
CA ILE A 34 15.55 -5.69 2.60
C ILE A 34 15.36 -6.39 1.25
N TYR A 35 14.79 -5.66 0.31
CA TYR A 35 14.72 -6.05 -1.10
C TYR A 35 14.75 -4.75 -1.91
N ILE A 36 15.82 -4.56 -2.68
CA ILE A 36 15.98 -3.41 -3.56
C ILE A 36 15.69 -3.88 -4.99
N PRO A 37 14.64 -3.35 -5.64
CA PRO A 37 14.28 -3.75 -7.00
C PRO A 37 15.38 -3.41 -8.02
N GLY A 38 15.31 -4.04 -9.19
CA GLY A 38 16.19 -3.73 -10.32
C GLY A 38 16.02 -2.29 -10.80
N ASP A 39 17.00 -1.78 -11.55
CA ASP A 39 16.95 -0.38 -12.03
C ASP A 39 15.69 -0.09 -12.89
N ASP A 40 15.25 -1.07 -13.68
CA ASP A 40 14.05 -0.97 -14.52
C ASP A 40 12.74 -0.93 -13.70
N ASP A 41 12.79 -1.29 -12.42
CA ASP A 41 11.65 -1.39 -11.50
C ASP A 41 11.57 -0.24 -10.49
N LEU A 42 12.52 0.71 -10.55
CA LEU A 42 12.61 1.85 -9.62
C LEU A 42 11.58 2.94 -9.89
N PHE A 43 11.13 3.07 -11.14
CA PHE A 43 10.17 4.07 -11.55
C PHE A 43 8.99 3.42 -12.26
N ASP A 44 7.83 4.01 -12.09
CA ASP A 44 6.60 3.65 -12.81
C ASP A 44 5.87 4.92 -13.25
N GLN A 45 4.85 4.77 -14.09
CA GLN A 45 3.96 5.86 -14.47
C GLN A 45 2.53 5.58 -14.00
N LEU A 46 1.91 6.60 -13.40
CA LEU A 46 0.48 6.63 -13.09
C LEU A 46 -0.16 7.77 -13.86
N ARG A 47 -1.21 7.46 -14.62
CA ARG A 47 -2.08 8.47 -15.23
C ARG A 47 -3.29 8.64 -14.33
N VAL A 48 -3.60 9.88 -13.98
CA VAL A 48 -4.76 10.24 -13.15
C VAL A 48 -5.63 11.22 -13.91
N ALA A 49 -6.94 11.00 -13.89
CA ALA A 49 -7.92 11.97 -14.34
C ALA A 49 -9.06 12.05 -13.34
N ALA A 50 -9.76 13.18 -13.29
CA ALA A 50 -10.92 13.32 -12.42
C ALA A 50 -12.03 14.11 -13.11
N ALA A 51 -13.26 13.81 -12.71
CA ALA A 51 -14.45 14.56 -13.08
C ALA A 51 -15.34 14.70 -11.85
N TYR A 52 -16.18 15.74 -11.79
CA TYR A 52 -17.13 15.90 -10.69
C TYR A 52 -18.41 16.60 -11.17
N ASP A 53 -19.51 16.33 -10.47
CA ASP A 53 -20.78 17.03 -10.61
C ASP A 53 -21.15 17.72 -9.28
N ASP A 54 -22.41 18.12 -9.10
CA ASP A 54 -22.85 18.78 -7.87
C ASP A 54 -22.90 17.84 -6.64
N GLU A 55 -22.82 16.52 -6.81
CA GLU A 55 -23.01 15.51 -5.76
C GLU A 55 -21.84 14.53 -5.61
N HIS A 56 -21.10 14.23 -6.69
CA HIS A 56 -20.08 13.19 -6.74
C HIS A 56 -18.77 13.67 -7.38
N ILE A 57 -17.68 13.05 -6.95
CA ILE A 57 -16.42 13.02 -7.68
C ILE A 57 -16.18 11.61 -8.24
N GLN A 58 -15.63 11.57 -9.44
CA GLN A 58 -15.13 10.38 -10.10
C GLN A 58 -13.63 10.53 -10.35
N ILE A 59 -12.83 9.56 -9.90
CA ILE A 59 -11.38 9.53 -10.12
C ILE A 59 -11.04 8.32 -10.98
N HIS A 60 -10.18 8.54 -11.98
CA HIS A 60 -9.70 7.52 -12.90
C HIS A 60 -8.20 7.34 -12.74
N TYR A 61 -7.77 6.09 -12.77
CA TYR A 61 -6.38 5.69 -12.74
C TYR A 61 -6.08 4.77 -13.93
N GLU A 62 -4.95 5.01 -14.57
CA GLU A 62 -4.36 4.07 -15.53
C GLU A 62 -2.88 3.85 -15.19
N TYR A 63 -2.47 2.60 -15.04
CA TYR A 63 -1.06 2.23 -14.83
C TYR A 63 -0.75 0.91 -15.51
N GLU A 64 0.44 0.82 -16.11
CA GLU A 64 0.90 -0.36 -16.83
C GLU A 64 1.50 -1.38 -15.86
N THR A 65 1.38 -2.66 -16.21
CA THR A 65 2.15 -3.72 -15.55
C THR A 65 2.23 -4.95 -16.46
N ASP A 66 3.43 -5.49 -16.60
CA ASP A 66 3.66 -6.74 -17.34
C ASP A 66 3.23 -7.98 -16.56
N ASN A 67 3.02 -7.82 -15.24
CA ASN A 67 2.72 -8.92 -14.34
C ASN A 67 1.50 -8.61 -13.47
N PRO A 68 0.31 -8.43 -14.08
CA PRO A 68 -0.89 -8.09 -13.33
C PRO A 68 -1.27 -9.22 -12.37
N SER A 69 -1.83 -8.85 -11.22
CA SER A 69 -2.43 -9.82 -10.31
C SER A 69 -3.78 -9.34 -9.78
N TRP A 70 -4.83 -10.09 -10.11
CA TRP A 70 -6.12 -10.06 -9.43
C TRP A 70 -6.28 -11.24 -8.45
N TYR A 71 -5.20 -11.96 -8.16
CA TYR A 71 -5.15 -13.08 -7.23
C TYR A 71 -4.67 -12.63 -5.85
N HIS A 72 -5.22 -13.20 -4.78
CA HIS A 72 -4.79 -12.82 -3.44
C HIS A 72 -4.98 -13.93 -2.42
N GLN A 73 -3.87 -14.61 -2.14
CA GLN A 73 -3.72 -15.61 -1.09
C GLN A 73 -4.70 -16.78 -1.16
N TYR A 74 -4.16 -17.99 -1.07
CA TYR A 74 -4.96 -19.20 -1.21
C TYR A 74 -4.54 -20.22 -0.17
N TRP A 75 -5.48 -21.07 0.23
CA TRP A 75 -5.21 -22.33 0.89
C TRP A 75 -5.07 -23.39 -0.18
N VAL A 76 -3.94 -24.10 -0.17
CA VAL A 76 -3.65 -25.20 -1.10
C VAL A 76 -3.56 -26.48 -0.28
N TYR A 77 -4.27 -27.52 -0.69
CA TYR A 77 -4.21 -28.81 -0.02
C TYR A 77 -2.95 -29.55 -0.45
N GLU A 78 -2.11 -29.92 0.51
CA GLU A 78 -0.82 -30.58 0.28
C GLU A 78 -0.55 -31.59 1.39
N ASP A 79 -0.28 -32.85 1.02
CA ASP A 79 0.13 -33.92 1.95
C ASP A 79 -0.82 -34.11 3.15
N GLY A 80 -2.10 -33.74 2.99
CA GLY A 80 -3.14 -33.85 4.01
C GLY A 80 -3.45 -32.55 4.77
N ASP A 81 -2.72 -31.47 4.52
CA ASP A 81 -2.82 -30.20 5.23
C ASP A 81 -3.18 -29.03 4.29
N TRP A 82 -3.82 -27.98 4.82
CA TRP A 82 -4.06 -26.74 4.08
C TRP A 82 -2.94 -25.74 4.31
N VAL A 83 -2.14 -25.49 3.27
CA VAL A 83 -0.98 -24.59 3.29
C VAL A 83 -1.35 -23.24 2.69
N ARG A 84 -0.91 -22.15 3.31
CA ARG A 84 -1.16 -20.80 2.80
C ARG A 84 -0.12 -20.40 1.78
N TYR A 85 -0.58 -20.02 0.60
CA TYR A 85 0.22 -19.38 -0.44
C TYR A 85 -0.20 -17.93 -0.65
N GLY A 86 0.68 -17.14 -1.28
CA GLY A 86 0.53 -15.71 -1.47
C GLY A 86 0.95 -14.92 -0.23
N SER A 87 2.09 -14.24 -0.30
CA SER A 87 2.60 -13.41 0.80
C SER A 87 2.97 -12.01 0.33
N GLY A 88 2.79 -11.03 1.22
CA GLY A 88 3.25 -9.66 0.99
C GLY A 88 4.66 -9.41 1.53
N SER A 89 5.47 -10.47 1.57
CA SER A 89 6.83 -10.51 2.09
C SER A 89 7.79 -9.64 1.26
N PRO A 90 9.06 -9.47 1.68
CA PRO A 90 10.03 -8.71 0.89
C PRO A 90 10.15 -9.20 -0.55
N GLY A 91 9.94 -8.28 -1.49
CA GLY A 91 9.95 -8.53 -2.92
C GLY A 91 8.62 -9.06 -3.49
N PRO A 92 8.59 -9.41 -4.79
CA PRO A 92 7.44 -10.06 -5.41
C PRO A 92 7.14 -11.42 -4.78
N ASP A 93 5.85 -11.73 -4.65
CA ASP A 93 5.37 -13.06 -4.36
C ASP A 93 5.79 -14.03 -5.48
N GLU A 94 6.42 -15.14 -5.09
CA GLU A 94 7.05 -16.08 -6.05
C GLU A 94 6.04 -16.75 -6.98
N HIS A 95 4.78 -16.84 -6.55
CA HIS A 95 3.67 -17.44 -7.30
C HIS A 95 2.77 -16.39 -7.98
N GLY A 96 3.03 -15.10 -7.78
CA GLY A 96 2.19 -14.02 -8.29
C GLY A 96 0.79 -13.97 -7.68
N LEU A 97 0.58 -14.55 -6.49
CA LEU A 97 -0.70 -14.68 -5.79
C LEU A 97 -0.96 -13.52 -4.81
N TYR A 98 -0.48 -12.33 -5.16
CA TYR A 98 -0.66 -11.12 -4.37
C TYR A 98 -1.17 -9.95 -5.23
N GLU A 99 -2.38 -9.50 -4.92
CA GLU A 99 -3.11 -8.52 -5.73
C GLU A 99 -2.39 -7.19 -5.95
N ASP A 100 -2.65 -6.63 -7.13
CA ASP A 100 -2.37 -5.25 -7.45
C ASP A 100 -3.34 -4.31 -6.74
N ARG A 101 -2.84 -3.13 -6.37
CA ARG A 101 -3.56 -2.16 -5.54
C ARG A 101 -3.15 -0.76 -5.92
N ILE A 102 -4.11 0.17 -5.84
CA ILE A 102 -3.83 1.61 -5.88
C ILE A 102 -4.45 2.28 -4.66
N SER A 103 -3.71 3.22 -4.08
CA SER A 103 -4.14 4.03 -2.96
C SER A 103 -3.92 5.50 -3.21
N MET A 104 -4.83 6.30 -2.68
CA MET A 104 -4.73 7.75 -2.61
C MET A 104 -4.93 8.16 -1.16
N MET A 105 -3.96 8.91 -0.62
CA MET A 105 -4.18 9.71 0.57
C MET A 105 -4.66 11.10 0.14
N LEU A 106 -5.63 11.67 0.86
CA LEU A 106 -6.22 12.97 0.58
C LEU A 106 -6.30 13.80 1.87
N ASP A 107 -5.96 15.08 1.74
CA ASP A 107 -6.10 16.07 2.80
C ASP A 107 -6.60 17.41 2.26
N ASP A 108 -7.35 18.13 3.07
CA ASP A 108 -7.93 19.45 2.81
C ASP A 108 -7.07 20.62 3.34
N GLY A 109 -5.82 20.34 3.74
CA GLY A 109 -4.89 21.30 4.31
C GLY A 109 -4.95 21.39 5.84
N THR A 110 -5.69 20.50 6.50
CA THR A 110 -5.76 20.45 7.98
C THR A 110 -4.64 19.61 8.60
N VAL A 111 -3.97 18.77 7.81
CA VAL A 111 -2.77 18.04 8.23
C VAL A 111 -1.54 18.81 7.75
N ASP A 112 -0.85 19.45 8.70
CA ASP A 112 0.37 20.19 8.46
C ASP A 112 1.42 19.32 7.74
N ASP A 113 2.19 19.95 6.85
CA ASP A 113 3.26 19.34 6.05
C ASP A 113 2.87 18.22 5.06
N PHE A 114 1.63 17.74 5.02
CA PHE A 114 1.24 16.71 4.03
C PHE A 114 1.44 17.20 2.59
N ALA A 115 1.14 18.48 2.31
CA ALA A 115 1.41 19.11 1.01
C ALA A 115 2.90 19.07 0.60
N ARG A 116 3.80 19.06 1.59
CA ARG A 116 5.25 19.11 1.39
C ARG A 116 5.89 17.71 1.38
N MET A 117 5.35 16.78 2.16
CA MET A 117 5.96 15.48 2.46
C MET A 117 5.17 14.28 1.91
N GLY A 118 3.87 14.42 1.68
CA GLY A 118 3.02 13.37 1.14
C GLY A 118 3.06 12.09 1.98
N GLY A 119 3.12 10.94 1.32
CA GLY A 119 3.06 9.63 1.98
C GLY A 119 4.17 9.36 2.99
N TRP A 120 5.33 10.02 2.88
CA TRP A 120 6.47 9.81 3.79
C TRP A 120 6.18 10.28 5.22
N MET A 121 5.32 11.28 5.42
CA MET A 121 4.97 11.72 6.79
C MET A 121 4.32 10.62 7.63
N THR A 122 3.80 9.58 6.96
CA THR A 122 3.14 8.44 7.58
C THR A 122 4.07 7.25 7.84
N VAL A 123 5.34 7.34 7.45
CA VAL A 123 6.33 6.27 7.58
C VAL A 123 7.26 6.58 8.72
N GLN A 124 7.26 5.74 9.75
CA GLN A 124 7.94 5.96 11.01
C GLN A 124 8.71 4.71 11.41
N GLU A 125 9.74 4.85 12.23
CA GLU A 125 10.43 3.71 12.84
C GLU A 125 9.47 2.77 13.60
N GLY A 126 9.84 1.49 13.68
CA GLY A 126 8.99 0.46 14.28
C GLY A 126 7.96 -0.13 13.32
N MET A 127 7.64 0.55 12.21
CA MET A 127 6.65 0.05 11.25
C MET A 127 7.05 -1.31 10.67
N ARG A 128 6.03 -2.17 10.52
CA ARG A 128 6.19 -3.49 9.91
C ARG A 128 6.90 -3.43 8.57
N THR A 129 7.68 -4.45 8.25
CA THR A 129 8.44 -4.57 6.99
C THR A 129 9.52 -3.51 6.78
N LEU A 130 9.83 -2.67 7.78
CA LEU A 130 11.09 -1.93 7.82
C LEU A 130 12.18 -2.79 8.47
N SER A 131 13.44 -2.44 8.26
CA SER A 131 14.57 -3.02 9.01
C SER A 131 14.51 -2.67 10.49
N SER A 132 13.84 -1.57 10.84
CA SER A 132 13.56 -1.15 12.21
C SER A 132 12.20 -1.64 12.74
N GLU A 133 11.60 -2.66 12.11
CA GLU A 133 10.33 -3.24 12.55
C GLU A 133 10.33 -3.56 14.05
N ALA A 134 9.29 -3.10 14.75
CA ALA A 134 9.11 -3.36 16.16
C ALA A 134 8.85 -4.85 16.40
N ASP A 135 9.36 -5.36 17.51
CA ASP A 135 9.08 -6.72 17.95
C ASP A 135 7.58 -6.92 18.20
N SER A 136 7.04 -8.03 17.68
CA SER A 136 5.61 -8.33 17.74
C SER A 136 5.10 -8.42 19.18
N ASP A 137 5.86 -9.07 20.07
CA ASP A 137 5.47 -9.22 21.48
C ASP A 137 5.42 -7.85 22.15
N ALA A 138 6.37 -6.96 21.85
CA ALA A 138 6.36 -5.59 22.36
C ALA A 138 5.13 -4.78 21.90
N VAL A 139 4.64 -5.00 20.68
CA VAL A 139 3.42 -4.34 20.18
C VAL A 139 2.16 -4.95 20.80
N GLU A 140 2.12 -6.28 20.98
CA GLU A 140 1.00 -6.97 21.65
C GLU A 140 0.88 -6.60 23.14
N ASP A 141 2.00 -6.38 23.81
CA ASP A 141 2.05 -5.90 25.20
C ASP A 141 1.75 -4.40 25.35
N HIS A 142 1.68 -3.66 24.25
CA HIS A 142 1.43 -2.23 24.30
C HIS A 142 -0.03 -1.92 24.68
N PRO A 143 -0.32 -1.06 25.68
CA PRO A 143 -1.68 -0.80 26.15
C PRO A 143 -2.64 -0.38 25.04
N LYS A 144 -2.24 0.60 24.21
CA LYS A 144 -3.09 1.07 23.11
C LYS A 144 -3.13 0.16 21.89
N LEU A 145 -1.98 -0.16 21.29
CA LEU A 145 -1.93 -0.95 20.06
C LEU A 145 -2.30 -2.42 20.30
N GLY A 146 -1.73 -3.05 21.32
CA GLY A 146 -1.95 -4.46 21.65
C GLY A 146 -3.25 -4.69 22.39
N GLU A 147 -3.37 -4.21 23.62
CA GLU A 147 -4.51 -4.54 24.49
C GLU A 147 -5.84 -3.97 23.99
N ASP A 148 -5.90 -2.67 23.65
CA ASP A 148 -7.14 -2.02 23.20
C ASP A 148 -7.50 -2.34 21.74
N MET A 149 -6.51 -2.32 20.85
CA MET A 149 -6.74 -2.40 19.40
C MET A 149 -6.47 -3.79 18.79
N GLY A 150 -5.90 -4.72 19.57
CA GLY A 150 -5.58 -6.08 19.12
C GLY A 150 -4.56 -6.12 17.98
N ARG A 151 -3.55 -5.25 18.01
CA ARG A 151 -2.49 -5.18 16.99
C ARG A 151 -1.24 -5.89 17.49
N SER A 152 -0.53 -6.49 16.54
CA SER A 152 0.78 -7.11 16.72
C SER A 152 1.84 -6.47 15.82
N ASP A 153 1.47 -5.43 15.08
CA ASP A 153 2.36 -4.73 14.17
C ASP A 153 2.14 -3.20 14.24
N VAL A 154 3.18 -2.43 13.95
CA VAL A 154 3.06 -0.97 13.76
C VAL A 154 2.81 -0.69 12.28
N ARG A 155 1.85 0.20 11.99
CA ARG A 155 1.52 0.64 10.63
C ARG A 155 1.55 2.16 10.56
N LYS A 156 1.25 2.69 9.37
CA LYS A 156 1.23 4.13 9.08
C LYS A 156 0.49 4.92 10.17
N TYR A 157 1.12 5.99 10.65
CA TYR A 157 0.54 6.93 11.62
C TYR A 157 1.14 8.34 11.43
N LEU A 158 0.48 9.36 11.97
CA LEU A 158 0.91 10.76 11.95
C LEU A 158 1.60 11.12 13.28
N ALA A 159 2.69 11.88 13.23
CA ALA A 159 3.45 12.28 14.42
C ALA A 159 2.58 13.01 15.47
N LEU A 160 1.67 13.88 15.02
CA LEU A 160 0.70 14.58 15.87
C LEU A 160 -0.18 13.67 16.75
N SER A 161 -0.28 12.38 16.41
CA SER A 161 -1.03 11.39 17.18
C SER A 161 -0.23 10.80 18.36
N ARG A 162 0.98 11.31 18.58
CA ARG A 162 1.87 10.93 19.67
C ARG A 162 1.95 12.01 20.74
N ASP A 163 2.00 11.57 21.99
CA ASP A 163 2.20 12.41 23.16
C ASP A 163 3.69 12.75 23.29
N THR A 164 4.12 13.72 22.48
CA THR A 164 5.49 14.23 22.44
C THR A 164 5.50 15.75 22.39
N ASP A 165 6.52 16.36 22.99
CA ASP A 165 6.81 17.80 22.88
C ASP A 165 7.45 18.17 21.53
N ASP A 166 8.01 17.18 20.82
CA ASP A 166 8.63 17.34 19.50
C ASP A 166 8.18 16.22 18.56
N GLU A 167 7.38 16.56 17.56
CA GLU A 167 6.86 15.59 16.58
C GLU A 167 7.97 14.90 15.76
N ARG A 168 9.18 15.48 15.69
CA ARG A 168 10.34 14.85 15.04
C ARG A 168 10.85 13.62 15.80
N GLU A 169 10.56 13.56 17.10
CA GLU A 169 10.91 12.45 17.99
C GLU A 169 9.73 11.51 18.24
N ALA A 170 8.64 11.63 17.47
CA ALA A 170 7.45 10.80 17.63
C ALA A 170 7.81 9.30 17.54
N ALA A 171 7.50 8.57 18.62
CA ALA A 171 7.69 7.14 18.70
C ALA A 171 6.35 6.40 18.65
N TRP A 172 6.35 5.15 18.21
CA TRP A 172 5.10 4.40 18.03
C TRP A 172 4.42 4.07 19.37
N GLN A 173 5.19 4.04 20.47
CA GLN A 173 4.76 3.74 21.82
C GLN A 173 3.97 4.87 22.48
N ASP A 174 4.19 6.11 22.06
CA ASP A 174 3.65 7.27 22.78
C ASP A 174 2.28 7.66 22.21
N VAL A 175 1.37 6.71 22.01
CA VAL A 175 0.05 7.00 21.44
C VAL A 175 -0.76 7.90 22.39
N ARG A 176 -1.29 9.02 21.88
CA ARG A 176 -2.21 9.90 22.62
C ARG A 176 -3.44 9.17 23.14
N ASP A 177 -4.05 9.71 24.19
CA ASP A 177 -5.28 9.15 24.74
C ASP A 177 -6.50 9.31 23.82
N ASP A 178 -7.58 8.60 24.12
CA ASP A 178 -8.76 8.55 23.26
C ASP A 178 -9.50 9.88 23.12
N ASP A 179 -9.51 10.71 24.15
CA ASP A 179 -10.20 12.01 24.11
C ASP A 179 -9.42 12.97 23.19
N GLU A 180 -8.08 12.95 23.26
CA GLU A 180 -7.21 13.70 22.35
C GLU A 180 -7.32 13.20 20.91
N LEU A 181 -7.29 11.88 20.67
CA LEU A 181 -7.44 11.30 19.34
C LEU A 181 -8.81 11.56 18.72
N GLU A 182 -9.87 11.57 19.54
CA GLU A 182 -11.20 11.96 19.09
C GLU A 182 -11.27 13.45 18.77
N GLN A 183 -10.63 14.32 19.56
CA GLN A 183 -10.54 15.74 19.27
C GLN A 183 -9.79 16.00 17.95
N LEU A 184 -8.66 15.34 17.71
CA LEU A 184 -7.93 15.43 16.44
C LEU A 184 -8.82 15.06 15.24
N ARG A 185 -9.65 14.01 15.36
CA ARG A 185 -10.62 13.64 14.32
C ARG A 185 -11.70 14.70 14.12
N ARG A 186 -12.26 15.27 15.19
CA ARG A 186 -13.23 16.37 15.10
C ARG A 186 -12.65 17.61 14.42
N ASP A 187 -11.35 17.84 14.61
CA ASP A 187 -10.62 18.94 13.99
C ASP A 187 -10.16 18.61 12.55
N GLY A 188 -10.51 17.43 12.02
CA GLY A 188 -10.14 17.00 10.68
C GLY A 188 -8.68 16.58 10.54
N LYS A 189 -7.89 16.48 11.62
CA LYS A 189 -6.44 16.21 11.59
C LYS A 189 -6.12 14.74 11.33
N PHE A 190 -6.52 14.22 10.19
CA PHE A 190 -6.25 12.88 9.68
C PHE A 190 -6.13 12.91 8.16
N LEU A 191 -5.47 11.93 7.57
CA LEU A 191 -5.47 11.75 6.11
C LEU A 191 -6.57 10.78 5.72
N ASP A 192 -7.45 11.16 4.81
CA ASP A 192 -8.43 10.26 4.20
C ASP A 192 -7.69 9.30 3.24
N LEU A 193 -8.01 8.02 3.27
CA LEU A 193 -7.28 6.95 2.57
C LEU A 193 -8.23 6.10 1.75
N TRP A 194 -8.17 6.26 0.44
CA TRP A 194 -8.95 5.46 -0.51
C TRP A 194 -8.07 4.36 -1.07
N GLN A 195 -8.56 3.12 -1.08
CA GLN A 195 -7.78 2.01 -1.61
C GLN A 195 -8.60 1.02 -2.42
N TRP A 196 -8.27 0.95 -3.71
CA TRP A 196 -8.75 -0.11 -4.58
C TRP A 196 -7.81 -1.33 -4.53
N ARG A 197 -8.41 -2.52 -4.59
CA ARG A 197 -7.73 -3.81 -4.47
C ARG A 197 -8.29 -4.79 -5.49
N ALA A 198 -7.45 -5.34 -6.36
CA ALA A 198 -7.87 -6.14 -7.49
C ALA A 198 -8.64 -7.42 -7.11
N HIS A 199 -8.31 -8.07 -5.99
CA HIS A 199 -9.01 -9.27 -5.51
C HIS A 199 -10.02 -8.94 -4.42
N ARG A 200 -9.60 -8.18 -3.41
CA ARG A 200 -10.36 -8.05 -2.16
C ARG A 200 -11.49 -7.02 -2.19
N SER A 201 -11.49 -6.08 -3.13
CA SER A 201 -12.51 -5.03 -3.18
C SER A 201 -13.18 -4.92 -4.56
N ASN A 202 -12.40 -5.04 -5.64
CA ASN A 202 -12.89 -4.90 -7.02
C ASN A 202 -14.08 -5.82 -7.35
N PRO A 203 -14.08 -7.13 -7.00
CA PRO A 203 -15.19 -8.00 -7.35
C PRO A 203 -16.50 -7.65 -6.64
N MET A 204 -16.42 -6.92 -5.52
CA MET A 204 -17.60 -6.41 -4.82
C MET A 204 -18.09 -5.07 -5.39
N GLY A 205 -17.34 -4.41 -6.29
CA GLY A 205 -17.68 -3.11 -6.86
C GLY A 205 -17.34 -1.91 -5.98
N TYR A 206 -16.35 -2.06 -5.08
CA TYR A 206 -15.98 -1.03 -4.10
C TYR A 206 -14.47 -0.85 -3.98
N ALA A 207 -14.07 0.30 -3.42
CA ALA A 207 -12.77 0.52 -2.80
C ALA A 207 -12.94 0.65 -1.28
N ASP A 208 -11.89 0.29 -0.53
CA ASP A 208 -11.87 0.41 0.93
C ASP A 208 -11.68 1.89 1.30
N ASN A 209 -12.60 2.43 2.11
CA ASN A 209 -12.48 3.75 2.70
C ASN A 209 -11.87 3.63 4.11
N GLY A 210 -10.86 4.44 4.39
CA GLY A 210 -10.14 4.44 5.66
C GLY A 210 -9.48 5.78 5.91
N TYR A 211 -8.69 5.87 6.98
CA TYR A 211 -7.94 7.07 7.30
C TYR A 211 -6.63 6.75 8.03
N VAL A 212 -5.70 7.71 8.07
CA VAL A 212 -4.46 7.62 8.83
C VAL A 212 -4.45 8.68 9.91
N LEU A 213 -4.32 8.22 11.17
CA LEU A 213 -4.11 9.08 12.34
C LEU A 213 -3.12 8.44 13.31
N HIS A 214 -3.58 7.74 14.34
CA HIS A 214 -2.71 7.01 15.29
C HIS A 214 -2.27 5.65 14.78
N TYR A 215 -2.90 5.21 13.70
CA TYR A 215 -2.66 3.97 12.99
C TYR A 215 -3.33 4.08 11.61
N ARG A 216 -3.13 3.09 10.75
CA ARG A 216 -3.88 2.95 9.50
C ARG A 216 -5.25 2.36 9.82
N MET A 217 -6.25 3.22 9.94
CA MET A 217 -7.59 2.89 10.37
C MET A 217 -8.49 2.54 9.19
N SER A 218 -9.49 1.71 9.47
CA SER A 218 -10.66 1.59 8.61
C SER A 218 -11.70 2.59 9.07
N SER A 219 -12.46 3.15 8.13
CA SER A 219 -13.61 3.98 8.42
C SER A 219 -14.73 3.17 9.08
N GLU A 220 -15.76 3.85 9.59
CA GLU A 220 -16.89 3.21 10.26
C GLU A 220 -17.54 2.14 9.37
N GLY A 221 -17.96 1.03 9.98
CA GLY A 221 -18.68 -0.03 9.32
C GLY A 221 -17.83 -1.25 8.96
N ARG A 222 -18.31 -2.02 7.98
CA ARG A 222 -17.80 -3.37 7.70
C ARG A 222 -17.06 -3.44 6.38
N GLY A 223 -15.90 -4.10 6.39
CA GLY A 223 -15.05 -4.32 5.21
C GLY A 223 -15.60 -5.34 4.20
N MET A 224 -15.01 -5.35 2.99
CA MET A 224 -15.42 -6.19 1.86
C MET A 224 -14.99 -7.66 1.98
N PHE A 225 -14.24 -8.04 3.02
CA PHE A 225 -13.72 -9.40 3.16
C PHE A 225 -13.51 -9.82 4.62
N THR A 226 -13.41 -11.13 4.82
CA THR A 226 -12.92 -11.80 6.05
C THR A 226 -11.93 -12.90 5.69
N ASP A 227 -11.24 -13.44 6.70
CA ASP A 227 -10.50 -14.69 6.54
C ASP A 227 -11.48 -15.87 6.39
N ASN A 228 -11.22 -16.72 5.40
CA ASN A 228 -11.89 -17.99 5.19
C ASN A 228 -11.15 -19.10 5.92
N TRP A 229 -11.20 -19.09 7.25
CA TRP A 229 -10.49 -20.07 8.06
C TRP A 229 -11.19 -20.33 9.40
N ASP A 230 -11.40 -21.60 9.71
CA ASP A 230 -11.89 -22.07 11.00
C ASP A 230 -10.68 -22.48 11.85
N GLU A 231 -10.30 -21.63 12.79
CA GLU A 231 -9.16 -21.87 13.69
C GLU A 231 -9.37 -23.09 14.59
N ASP A 232 -10.60 -23.36 15.02
CA ASP A 232 -10.89 -24.48 15.92
C ASP A 232 -10.80 -25.83 15.18
N ALA A 233 -11.18 -25.83 13.90
CA ALA A 233 -11.16 -27.02 13.06
C ALA A 233 -9.89 -27.17 12.20
N GLY A 234 -9.07 -26.11 12.06
CA GLY A 234 -7.86 -26.12 11.25
C GLY A 234 -8.13 -26.31 9.75
N GLN A 235 -9.21 -25.71 9.24
CA GLN A 235 -9.66 -25.90 7.85
C GLN A 235 -10.36 -24.65 7.30
N PRO A 236 -10.56 -24.52 5.97
CA PRO A 236 -11.39 -23.46 5.41
C PRO A 236 -12.82 -23.48 5.97
N ARG A 237 -13.47 -22.32 6.08
CA ARG A 237 -14.90 -22.25 6.49
C ARG A 237 -15.83 -22.55 5.33
N TYR A 238 -15.44 -22.11 4.15
CA TYR A 238 -16.23 -22.17 2.93
C TYR A 238 -15.40 -22.73 1.77
N MET A 239 -16.09 -23.36 0.83
CA MET A 239 -15.58 -23.80 -0.46
C MET A 239 -16.49 -23.30 -1.58
N PHE A 240 -16.08 -23.46 -2.83
CA PHE A 240 -16.96 -23.13 -3.95
C PHE A 240 -18.21 -24.02 -3.95
N ASP A 241 -19.34 -23.44 -4.32
CA ASP A 241 -20.57 -24.17 -4.57
C ASP A 241 -20.46 -24.87 -5.93
N PRO A 242 -20.37 -26.21 -5.98
CA PRO A 242 -20.28 -26.94 -7.24
C PRO A 242 -21.53 -26.76 -8.12
N ASP A 243 -22.69 -26.40 -7.55
CA ASP A 243 -23.90 -26.14 -8.33
C ASP A 243 -23.84 -24.78 -9.05
N GLN A 244 -23.04 -23.83 -8.56
CA GLN A 244 -22.84 -22.50 -9.16
C GLN A 244 -21.59 -22.43 -10.04
N VAL A 245 -20.49 -23.02 -9.57
CA VAL A 245 -19.14 -22.89 -10.15
C VAL A 245 -18.75 -24.13 -10.96
N GLY A 246 -19.38 -25.29 -10.71
CA GLY A 246 -19.02 -26.56 -11.35
C GLY A 246 -17.86 -27.28 -10.68
N SER A 247 -17.24 -26.69 -9.65
CA SER A 247 -16.16 -27.28 -8.85
C SER A 247 -16.27 -26.84 -7.38
N ARG A 248 -15.59 -27.55 -6.48
CA ARG A 248 -15.45 -27.22 -5.05
C ARG A 248 -14.21 -26.38 -4.75
N SER A 249 -13.20 -26.51 -5.60
CA SER A 249 -11.88 -25.91 -5.52
C SER A 249 -11.46 -25.36 -6.89
N LEU A 250 -10.44 -24.51 -6.87
CA LEU A 250 -9.61 -24.28 -8.06
C LEU A 250 -8.52 -25.35 -8.10
N ASP A 251 -7.95 -25.52 -9.28
CA ASP A 251 -6.75 -26.32 -9.53
C ASP A 251 -5.49 -25.45 -9.39
N TRP A 252 -4.48 -25.96 -8.68
CA TRP A 252 -3.21 -25.25 -8.43
C TRP A 252 -2.43 -24.94 -9.71
N ASP A 253 -2.26 -25.92 -10.61
CA ASP A 253 -1.49 -25.72 -11.83
C ASP A 253 -2.17 -24.67 -12.71
N ALA A 254 -3.49 -24.76 -12.87
CA ALA A 254 -4.29 -23.75 -13.60
C ALA A 254 -4.21 -22.35 -12.95
N LEU A 255 -4.14 -22.27 -11.61
CA LEU A 255 -3.99 -21.00 -10.90
C LEU A 255 -2.63 -20.35 -11.19
N ILE A 256 -1.55 -21.13 -11.09
CA ILE A 256 -0.18 -20.67 -11.33
C ILE A 256 0.06 -20.33 -12.80
N ASP A 257 -0.53 -21.10 -13.72
CA ASP A 257 -0.51 -20.82 -15.15
C ASP A 257 -1.45 -19.67 -15.56
N ARG A 258 -2.13 -19.04 -14.58
CA ARG A 258 -3.05 -17.90 -14.74
C ARG A 258 -4.21 -18.16 -15.70
N GLU A 259 -4.77 -19.36 -15.63
CA GLU A 259 -5.89 -19.74 -16.49
C GLU A 259 -7.24 -19.14 -16.03
N TYR A 260 -7.38 -18.75 -14.76
CA TYR A 260 -8.59 -18.06 -14.26
C TYR A 260 -8.55 -16.55 -14.56
N GLY A 261 -9.28 -16.15 -15.60
CA GLY A 261 -9.45 -14.75 -15.98
C GLY A 261 -10.24 -13.93 -14.97
N GLN A 262 -10.32 -12.62 -15.21
CA GLN A 262 -11.08 -11.68 -14.38
C GLN A 262 -12.60 -11.95 -14.36
N ASP A 263 -13.12 -12.72 -15.31
CA ASP A 263 -14.53 -13.09 -15.41
C ASP A 263 -14.79 -14.53 -14.88
N ASP A 264 -13.73 -15.25 -14.48
CA ASP A 264 -13.80 -16.61 -13.94
C ASP A 264 -13.93 -16.61 -12.40
N PRO A 265 -14.40 -17.70 -11.78
CA PRO A 265 -14.59 -17.76 -10.33
C PRO A 265 -13.27 -17.96 -9.57
N TYR A 266 -12.45 -16.92 -9.44
CA TYR A 266 -11.16 -16.95 -8.71
C TYR A 266 -11.25 -16.51 -7.23
N TYR A 267 -12.45 -16.17 -6.76
CA TYR A 267 -12.75 -15.70 -5.40
C TYR A 267 -14.07 -16.29 -4.90
N ILE A 268 -14.23 -16.41 -3.58
CA ILE A 268 -15.48 -16.87 -2.96
C ILE A 268 -16.23 -15.72 -2.28
N TYR A 269 -17.55 -15.77 -2.34
CA TYR A 269 -18.50 -14.89 -1.69
C TYR A 269 -19.83 -15.62 -1.46
N GLU A 270 -20.79 -15.00 -0.78
CA GLU A 270 -22.08 -15.64 -0.42
C GLU A 270 -22.82 -16.25 -1.63
N GLY A 271 -22.68 -15.69 -2.83
CA GLY A 271 -23.39 -16.15 -4.03
C GLY A 271 -22.76 -17.35 -4.76
N ASN A 272 -21.53 -17.75 -4.42
CA ASN A 272 -20.84 -18.86 -5.08
C ASN A 272 -20.17 -19.83 -4.11
N ALA A 273 -20.52 -19.78 -2.82
CA ALA A 273 -19.88 -20.55 -1.78
C ALA A 273 -20.88 -21.32 -0.91
N VAL A 274 -20.43 -22.48 -0.42
CA VAL A 274 -21.12 -23.29 0.59
C VAL A 274 -20.17 -23.56 1.75
N ASN A 275 -20.69 -24.04 2.89
CA ASN A 275 -19.84 -24.49 3.99
C ASN A 275 -18.85 -25.54 3.49
N PHE A 276 -17.63 -25.47 4.00
CA PHE A 276 -16.58 -26.43 3.71
C PHE A 276 -17.03 -27.86 4.08
N ASP A 277 -16.75 -28.82 3.20
CA ASP A 277 -17.05 -30.24 3.39
C ASP A 277 -15.76 -31.00 3.75
N PRO A 278 -15.53 -31.30 5.04
CA PRO A 278 -14.33 -32.02 5.46
C PRO A 278 -14.36 -33.51 5.11
N ASP A 279 -15.53 -34.07 4.74
CA ASP A 279 -15.67 -35.47 4.36
C ASP A 279 -15.40 -35.69 2.85
N HIS A 280 -15.16 -34.61 2.09
CA HIS A 280 -14.73 -34.69 0.71
C HIS A 280 -13.30 -35.27 0.62
N GLU A 281 -13.05 -36.11 -0.39
CA GLU A 281 -11.72 -36.65 -0.71
C GLU A 281 -10.90 -35.56 -1.41
N TRP A 282 -10.41 -34.58 -0.63
CA TRP A 282 -9.53 -33.50 -1.11
C TRP A 282 -8.21 -34.09 -1.66
N GLU A 283 -7.77 -33.54 -2.79
CA GLU A 283 -6.57 -33.98 -3.52
C GLU A 283 -5.47 -32.92 -3.45
N ASP A 284 -4.21 -33.35 -3.52
CA ASP A 284 -3.08 -32.42 -3.59
C ASP A 284 -3.25 -31.47 -4.78
N GLY A 285 -3.11 -30.16 -4.52
CA GLY A 285 -3.34 -29.12 -5.53
C GLY A 285 -4.77 -28.58 -5.58
N ASP A 286 -5.69 -29.05 -4.72
CA ASP A 286 -6.97 -28.38 -4.49
C ASP A 286 -6.75 -27.02 -3.82
N VAL A 287 -7.37 -25.97 -4.38
CA VAL A 287 -7.15 -24.59 -3.94
C VAL A 287 -8.45 -23.91 -3.53
N ILE A 288 -8.43 -23.25 -2.37
CA ILE A 288 -9.53 -22.46 -1.82
C ILE A 288 -9.05 -21.02 -1.57
N PRO A 289 -9.77 -19.98 -2.04
CA PRO A 289 -9.40 -18.61 -1.72
C PRO A 289 -9.36 -18.36 -0.20
N GLN A 290 -8.29 -17.71 0.26
CA GLN A 290 -8.10 -17.42 1.67
C GLN A 290 -9.06 -16.33 2.17
N ARG A 291 -9.56 -15.49 1.27
CA ARG A 291 -10.51 -14.42 1.55
C ARG A 291 -11.91 -14.83 1.17
N PHE A 292 -12.85 -14.61 2.10
CA PHE A 292 -14.28 -14.62 1.80
C PHE A 292 -14.77 -13.20 1.58
N LEU A 293 -15.27 -12.90 0.38
CA LEU A 293 -15.73 -11.57 0.01
C LEU A 293 -17.20 -11.37 0.39
N ARG A 294 -17.55 -10.11 0.69
CA ARG A 294 -18.89 -9.69 1.08
C ARG A 294 -19.13 -8.21 0.76
N PRO A 295 -20.39 -7.78 0.58
CA PRO A 295 -20.69 -6.35 0.47
C PRO A 295 -20.27 -5.57 1.72
N PRO A 296 -19.64 -4.40 1.54
CA PRO A 296 -19.30 -3.52 2.65
C PRO A 296 -20.52 -2.76 3.19
N GLN A 297 -20.34 -2.08 4.32
CA GLN A 297 -21.36 -1.27 4.99
C GLN A 297 -20.72 -0.05 5.65
N GLY A 298 -21.52 0.99 5.90
CA GLY A 298 -21.08 2.22 6.59
C GLY A 298 -20.15 3.07 5.74
N SER A 299 -19.46 4.02 6.39
CA SER A 299 -18.48 4.91 5.74
C SER A 299 -17.39 4.13 5.00
N ARG A 300 -16.99 2.97 5.53
CA ARG A 300 -16.00 2.06 4.93
C ARG A 300 -16.34 1.58 3.52
N GLY A 301 -17.63 1.50 3.18
CA GLY A 301 -18.14 1.11 1.86
C GLY A 301 -18.59 2.25 0.97
N ALA A 302 -18.25 3.50 1.29
CA ALA A 302 -18.76 4.69 0.61
C ALA A 302 -18.19 4.92 -0.80
N ILE A 303 -17.10 4.22 -1.17
CA ILE A 303 -16.43 4.42 -2.46
C ILE A 303 -16.79 3.27 -3.38
N GLN A 304 -17.56 3.56 -4.42
CA GLN A 304 -17.81 2.61 -5.51
C GLN A 304 -16.57 2.52 -6.40
N ALA A 305 -16.30 1.35 -6.94
CA ALA A 305 -15.16 1.15 -7.81
C ALA A 305 -15.41 0.13 -8.91
N ALA A 306 -14.76 0.35 -10.05
CA ALA A 306 -14.65 -0.62 -11.13
C ALA A 306 -13.21 -0.59 -11.66
N GLY A 307 -12.56 -1.75 -11.65
CA GLY A 307 -11.21 -1.93 -12.16
C GLY A 307 -11.14 -3.09 -13.13
N ARG A 308 -10.43 -2.89 -14.25
CA ARG A 308 -10.18 -3.95 -15.24
C ARG A 308 -8.77 -3.84 -15.80
N TYR A 309 -8.07 -4.97 -15.84
CA TYR A 309 -6.82 -5.08 -16.57
C TYR A 309 -7.10 -5.46 -18.02
N SER A 310 -6.54 -4.70 -18.96
CA SER A 310 -6.66 -4.96 -20.40
C SER A 310 -5.58 -4.20 -21.15
N ASP A 311 -5.08 -4.79 -22.24
CA ASP A 311 -4.09 -4.15 -23.12
C ASP A 311 -2.84 -3.63 -22.37
N GLY A 312 -2.32 -4.41 -21.41
CA GLY A 312 -1.09 -4.07 -20.67
C GLY A 312 -1.29 -3.18 -19.44
N ALA A 313 -2.50 -2.67 -19.20
CA ALA A 313 -2.74 -1.69 -18.15
C ALA A 313 -3.98 -1.99 -17.31
N TRP A 314 -3.91 -1.61 -16.03
CA TRP A 314 -5.08 -1.45 -15.19
C TRP A 314 -5.80 -0.15 -15.51
N ARG A 315 -7.13 -0.21 -15.61
CA ARG A 315 -8.02 0.96 -15.66
C ARG A 315 -8.97 0.88 -14.50
N VAL A 316 -8.89 1.85 -13.59
CA VAL A 316 -9.67 1.87 -12.36
C VAL A 316 -10.44 3.17 -12.27
N THR A 317 -11.73 3.08 -11.99
CA THR A 317 -12.60 4.22 -11.72
C THR A 317 -13.14 4.11 -10.30
N LEU A 318 -13.02 5.19 -9.52
CA LEU A 318 -13.62 5.36 -8.20
C LEU A 318 -14.70 6.43 -8.26
N ILE A 319 -15.81 6.23 -7.54
CA ILE A 319 -16.87 7.23 -7.37
C ILE A 319 -17.20 7.36 -5.90
N ARG A 320 -17.29 8.61 -5.41
CA ARG A 320 -17.70 8.94 -4.04
C ARG A 320 -18.44 10.27 -4.04
N THR A 321 -19.37 10.44 -3.10
CA THR A 321 -20.07 11.72 -2.87
C THR A 321 -19.09 12.83 -2.52
N LEU A 322 -19.37 14.08 -2.86
CA LEU A 322 -18.59 15.23 -2.41
C LEU A 322 -18.74 15.45 -0.89
N GLU A 323 -19.97 15.33 -0.39
CA GLU A 323 -20.25 15.30 1.03
C GLU A 323 -19.56 14.07 1.67
N THR A 324 -18.91 14.30 2.81
CA THR A 324 -18.24 13.24 3.54
C THR A 324 -19.23 12.21 4.09
N PRO A 325 -18.99 10.89 3.91
CA PRO A 325 -19.84 9.86 4.49
C PRO A 325 -19.80 9.87 6.02
N ASP A 326 -18.67 10.27 6.61
CA ASP A 326 -18.50 10.56 8.03
C ASP A 326 -17.35 11.56 8.22
N ALA A 327 -17.64 12.70 8.84
CA ALA A 327 -16.66 13.77 9.09
C ALA A 327 -15.53 13.36 10.06
N MET A 328 -15.70 12.26 10.82
CA MET A 328 -14.69 11.73 11.72
C MET A 328 -13.67 10.82 11.04
N ASP A 329 -13.91 10.42 9.78
CA ASP A 329 -13.04 9.49 9.06
C ASP A 329 -12.80 9.82 7.57
N SER A 330 -13.49 10.82 7.02
CA SER A 330 -13.42 11.15 5.60
C SER A 330 -13.50 12.68 5.37
N LYS A 331 -12.91 13.19 4.28
CA LYS A 331 -12.89 14.65 3.99
C LYS A 331 -14.05 15.09 3.12
N THR A 332 -14.64 16.26 3.38
CA THR A 332 -15.62 16.86 2.46
C THR A 332 -14.89 17.50 1.28
N LEU A 333 -15.43 17.30 0.08
CA LEU A 333 -14.96 17.92 -1.15
C LEU A 333 -15.95 19.02 -1.59
N GLU A 334 -15.45 20.13 -2.11
CA GLU A 334 -16.25 21.30 -2.47
C GLU A 334 -15.85 21.82 -3.86
N ASP A 335 -16.83 22.34 -4.61
CA ASP A 335 -16.61 23.04 -5.88
C ASP A 335 -15.65 24.22 -5.68
N GLY A 336 -14.59 24.31 -6.49
CA GLY A 336 -13.53 25.30 -6.33
C GLY A 336 -12.46 24.96 -5.28
N GLY A 337 -12.59 23.83 -4.58
CA GLY A 337 -11.63 23.37 -3.57
C GLY A 337 -10.34 22.81 -4.18
N THR A 338 -9.23 22.92 -3.42
CA THR A 338 -7.95 22.30 -3.73
C THR A 338 -7.52 21.41 -2.56
N TYR A 339 -7.15 20.17 -2.89
CA TYR A 339 -6.79 19.13 -1.93
C TYR A 339 -5.37 18.64 -2.19
N ASN A 340 -4.66 18.30 -1.13
CA ASN A 340 -3.37 17.64 -1.25
C ASN A 340 -3.61 16.14 -1.40
N VAL A 341 -2.88 15.48 -2.30
CA VAL A 341 -3.00 14.03 -2.51
C VAL A 341 -1.63 13.37 -2.69
N ALA A 342 -1.54 12.09 -2.32
CA ALA A 342 -0.36 11.27 -2.58
C ALA A 342 -0.78 9.84 -2.94
N PHE A 343 -0.12 9.26 -3.96
CA PHE A 343 -0.50 7.97 -4.52
C PHE A 343 0.50 6.87 -4.19
N ALA A 344 0.01 5.64 -4.10
CA ALA A 344 0.81 4.43 -3.98
C ALA A 344 0.25 3.34 -4.90
N VAL A 345 1.11 2.71 -5.71
CA VAL A 345 0.75 1.60 -6.61
C VAL A 345 1.56 0.37 -6.24
N HIS A 346 0.85 -0.70 -5.89
CA HIS A 346 1.41 -2.05 -5.78
C HIS A 346 1.08 -2.78 -7.09
N SER A 347 2.10 -3.18 -7.83
CA SER A 347 2.00 -3.94 -9.08
C SER A 347 3.06 -5.03 -9.11
N GLY A 348 2.76 -6.16 -9.75
CA GLY A 348 3.75 -7.24 -9.93
C GLY A 348 3.91 -8.15 -8.72
N GLY A 349 2.84 -8.39 -7.95
CA GLY A 349 2.85 -9.37 -6.85
C GLY A 349 3.49 -8.88 -5.55
N VAL A 350 3.66 -7.57 -5.39
CA VAL A 350 4.37 -6.97 -4.24
C VAL A 350 3.45 -6.55 -3.10
N GLY A 351 3.93 -6.76 -1.87
CA GLY A 351 3.28 -6.40 -0.63
C GLY A 351 3.84 -5.15 0.05
N ALA A 352 3.19 -4.76 1.15
CA ALA A 352 3.75 -3.85 2.16
C ALA A 352 4.47 -2.60 1.59
N ARG A 353 5.75 -2.39 1.91
CA ARG A 353 6.51 -1.19 1.50
C ARG A 353 7.09 -1.24 0.08
N TRP A 354 7.09 -2.40 -0.57
CA TRP A 354 7.63 -2.59 -1.93
C TRP A 354 6.63 -2.14 -3.00
N HIS A 355 6.20 -0.88 -2.94
CA HIS A 355 5.34 -0.23 -3.93
C HIS A 355 6.05 0.96 -4.56
N ARG A 356 5.41 1.59 -5.54
CA ARG A 356 5.86 2.87 -6.09
C ARG A 356 4.95 3.97 -5.59
N VAL A 357 5.52 5.13 -5.27
CA VAL A 357 4.81 6.28 -4.70
C VAL A 357 4.97 7.50 -5.57
N SER A 358 3.95 8.36 -5.60
CA SER A 358 4.08 9.69 -6.18
C SER A 358 4.77 10.64 -5.19
N LEU A 359 5.39 11.69 -5.73
CA LEU A 359 5.58 12.91 -4.95
C LEU A 359 4.22 13.55 -4.60
N PRO A 360 4.10 14.39 -3.56
CA PRO A 360 2.83 15.04 -3.18
C PRO A 360 2.24 15.83 -4.35
N GLN A 361 0.95 15.69 -4.64
CA GLN A 361 0.26 16.41 -5.71
C GLN A 361 -0.89 17.24 -5.15
N THR A 362 -1.45 18.10 -5.99
CA THR A 362 -2.71 18.82 -5.72
C THR A 362 -3.83 18.35 -6.65
N LEU A 363 -5.03 18.18 -6.11
CA LEU A 363 -6.27 17.90 -6.83
C LEU A 363 -7.20 19.11 -6.70
N GLY A 364 -7.52 19.77 -7.81
CA GLY A 364 -8.41 20.93 -7.87
C GLY A 364 -9.77 20.57 -8.47
N LEU A 365 -10.87 20.97 -7.84
CA LEU A 365 -12.22 20.82 -8.38
C LEU A 365 -12.62 22.11 -9.08
N GLY A 366 -12.61 22.12 -10.42
CA GLY A 366 -12.95 23.32 -11.21
C GLY A 366 -11.94 24.46 -11.05
N HIS A 367 -10.70 24.13 -10.71
CA HIS A 367 -9.61 25.08 -10.47
C HIS A 367 -8.34 24.66 -11.21
N ASP A 368 -7.88 25.50 -12.14
CA ASP A 368 -6.82 25.15 -13.10
C ASP A 368 -5.39 25.22 -12.52
N ASP A 369 -5.17 25.81 -11.34
CA ASP A 369 -3.81 25.91 -10.76
C ASP A 369 -3.38 24.65 -9.94
N ALA A 370 -4.09 23.52 -10.07
CA ALA A 370 -3.73 22.26 -9.44
C ALA A 370 -2.95 21.33 -10.39
N ASP A 371 -2.18 20.37 -9.85
CA ASP A 371 -1.47 19.37 -10.65
C ASP A 371 -2.45 18.44 -11.40
N ILE A 372 -3.56 18.09 -10.73
CA ILE A 372 -4.66 17.28 -11.28
C ILE A 372 -5.92 18.12 -11.22
N VAL A 373 -6.53 18.36 -12.38
CA VAL A 373 -7.75 19.16 -12.49
C VAL A 373 -8.94 18.23 -12.71
N ALA A 374 -9.92 18.28 -11.81
CA ALA A 374 -11.17 17.58 -11.99
C ALA A 374 -12.10 18.38 -12.91
N VAL A 375 -12.54 17.76 -14.00
CA VAL A 375 -13.43 18.36 -15.00
C VAL A 375 -14.86 18.40 -14.45
N ARG A 376 -15.44 19.59 -14.33
CA ARG A 376 -16.85 19.72 -13.95
C ARG A 376 -17.78 19.25 -15.07
N THR A 377 -18.84 18.51 -14.72
CA THR A 377 -19.90 18.11 -15.65
C THR A 377 -21.29 18.33 -15.06
N ASP A 378 -22.25 18.67 -15.91
CA ASP A 378 -23.69 18.66 -15.60
C ASP A 378 -24.39 17.42 -16.21
N GLY A 379 -23.64 16.56 -16.91
CA GLY A 379 -24.12 15.39 -17.64
C GLY A 379 -23.64 14.07 -17.04
N ASP A 380 -23.80 12.99 -17.78
CA ASP A 380 -23.31 11.67 -17.36
C ASP A 380 -21.77 11.65 -17.38
N PHE A 381 -21.15 11.05 -16.35
CA PHE A 381 -19.70 10.89 -16.27
C PHE A 381 -19.08 10.19 -17.48
N SER A 382 -19.83 9.29 -18.13
CA SER A 382 -19.36 8.55 -19.32
C SER A 382 -19.19 9.42 -20.57
N ASP A 383 -19.79 10.62 -20.60
CA ASP A 383 -19.67 11.58 -21.70
C ASP A 383 -18.54 12.61 -21.49
N VAL A 384 -17.86 12.59 -20.33
CA VAL A 384 -16.83 13.57 -19.98
C VAL A 384 -15.53 13.28 -20.75
N GLU A 385 -15.03 14.30 -21.46
CA GLU A 385 -13.66 14.27 -21.97
C GLU A 385 -12.69 14.53 -20.81
N LEU A 386 -12.03 13.46 -20.37
CA LEU A 386 -11.13 13.49 -19.22
C LEU A 386 -9.81 14.20 -19.54
N GLU A 387 -9.37 15.05 -18.62
CA GLU A 387 -8.01 15.60 -18.59
C GLU A 387 -7.09 14.66 -17.79
N TRP A 388 -6.09 14.09 -18.47
CA TRP A 388 -5.16 13.13 -17.88
C TRP A 388 -3.85 13.80 -17.48
N THR A 389 -3.49 13.68 -16.22
CA THR A 389 -2.18 14.04 -15.68
C THR A 389 -1.29 12.79 -15.57
N GLU A 390 -0.08 12.88 -16.10
CA GLU A 390 0.94 11.84 -15.96
C GLU A 390 1.82 12.12 -14.73
N LEU A 391 1.88 11.16 -13.81
CA LEU A 391 2.68 11.22 -12.59
C LEU A 391 3.78 10.16 -12.66
N THR A 392 5.02 10.59 -12.45
CA THR A 392 6.12 9.65 -12.18
C THR A 392 5.98 9.11 -10.77
N LEU A 393 6.01 7.80 -10.64
CA LEU A 393 6.13 7.10 -9.37
C LEU A 393 7.57 6.63 -9.18
N LEU A 394 8.00 6.53 -7.92
CA LEU A 394 9.33 6.08 -7.55
C LEU A 394 9.29 5.07 -6.40
N TYR A 395 10.30 4.22 -6.29
CA TYR A 395 10.44 3.28 -5.19
C TYR A 395 10.88 4.01 -3.90
N PRO A 396 10.10 3.93 -2.79
CA PRO A 396 10.31 4.77 -1.60
C PRO A 396 11.43 4.26 -0.67
N GLY A 397 11.94 3.05 -0.90
CA GLY A 397 12.93 2.40 -0.04
C GLY A 397 12.48 2.30 1.41
N GLN A 398 13.34 2.74 2.34
CA GLN A 398 13.09 2.76 3.78
C GLN A 398 13.22 4.16 4.39
N VAL A 399 13.05 5.21 3.57
CA VAL A 399 13.00 6.58 4.07
C VAL A 399 11.82 6.72 5.03
N ASN A 400 12.14 7.03 6.29
CA ASN A 400 11.17 7.25 7.36
C ASN A 400 11.26 8.69 7.89
N TRP A 401 10.32 9.05 8.75
CA TRP A 401 10.20 10.36 9.36
C TRP A 401 11.44 10.77 10.15
N GLN A 402 11.98 9.86 10.97
CA GLN A 402 13.18 10.09 11.78
C GLN A 402 14.38 10.44 10.89
N TRP A 403 14.57 9.72 9.79
CA TRP A 403 15.62 10.01 8.83
C TRP A 403 15.39 11.33 8.08
N LEU A 404 14.15 11.63 7.68
CA LEU A 404 13.79 12.90 7.02
C LEU A 404 14.02 14.13 7.91
N HIS A 405 13.96 13.95 9.23
CA HIS A 405 14.22 15.01 10.20
C HIS A 405 15.61 14.91 10.86
N GLY A 406 16.38 13.88 10.51
CA GLY A 406 17.73 13.63 11.00
C GLY A 406 18.81 14.31 10.15
N ASP A 407 20.07 13.92 10.34
CA ASP A 407 21.19 14.50 9.61
C ASP A 407 21.32 13.87 8.20
N HIS A 408 20.84 14.58 7.20
CA HIS A 408 21.06 14.27 5.79
C HIS A 408 21.26 15.57 4.98
N PRO A 409 21.81 15.52 3.75
CA PRO A 409 22.15 16.73 2.99
C PRO A 409 20.99 17.73 2.73
N GLY A 410 19.73 17.33 2.95
CA GLY A 410 18.54 18.18 2.78
C GLY A 410 17.84 18.59 4.08
N SER A 411 18.33 18.17 5.25
CA SER A 411 17.63 18.32 6.53
C SER A 411 17.42 19.77 6.96
N GLU A 412 18.45 20.63 6.78
CA GLU A 412 18.36 22.06 7.11
C GLU A 412 17.20 22.74 6.39
N ALA A 413 16.98 22.35 5.14
CA ALA A 413 15.99 23.02 4.33
C ALA A 413 14.56 22.49 4.55
N LEU A 414 14.43 21.19 4.87
CA LEU A 414 13.18 20.65 5.42
C LEU A 414 12.83 21.35 6.74
N ALA A 415 13.82 21.53 7.64
CA ALA A 415 13.63 22.17 8.94
C ALA A 415 13.23 23.66 8.86
N THR A 416 13.62 24.38 7.81
CA THR A 416 13.20 25.78 7.60
C THR A 416 11.76 25.95 7.12
N GLY A 417 11.05 24.85 6.80
CA GLY A 417 9.63 24.86 6.42
C GLY A 417 9.32 25.49 5.05
N ASN A 418 10.32 25.94 4.29
CA ASN A 418 10.12 26.67 3.03
C ASN A 418 10.07 25.78 1.78
N LEU A 419 10.55 24.54 1.87
CA LEU A 419 10.74 23.64 0.72
C LEU A 419 10.35 22.19 1.08
N GLY A 420 9.57 21.53 0.22
CA GLY A 420 9.10 20.15 0.38
C GLY A 420 9.96 19.14 -0.40
N VAL A 421 9.55 17.86 -0.38
CA VAL A 421 10.29 16.76 -1.04
C VAL A 421 10.40 16.99 -2.56
N ARG A 422 9.39 17.63 -3.17
CA ARG A 422 9.39 18.03 -4.60
C ARG A 422 10.39 19.13 -4.93
N ASP A 423 10.67 20.03 -3.99
CA ASP A 423 11.42 21.25 -4.29
C ASP A 423 12.94 21.03 -4.29
N PHE A 424 13.40 19.93 -3.68
CA PHE A 424 14.83 19.70 -3.42
C PHE A 424 15.54 18.83 -4.43
N HIS A 425 14.81 18.02 -5.19
CA HIS A 425 15.42 16.93 -5.91
C HIS A 425 14.90 16.87 -7.35
N ASP A 426 15.84 16.68 -8.27
CA ASP A 426 15.54 15.90 -9.46
C ASP A 426 15.13 14.47 -9.02
N ILE A 427 14.11 13.89 -9.65
CA ILE A 427 13.52 12.63 -9.20
C ILE A 427 14.54 11.46 -9.26
N GLU A 428 15.48 11.48 -10.21
CA GLU A 428 16.55 10.49 -10.31
C GLU A 428 17.56 10.64 -9.17
N GLN A 429 17.83 11.88 -8.78
CA GLN A 429 18.69 12.17 -7.64
C GLN A 429 18.05 11.71 -6.32
N LEU A 430 16.75 11.96 -6.14
CA LEU A 430 16.00 11.47 -4.98
C LEU A 430 16.05 9.94 -4.90
N GLN A 431 15.77 9.26 -6.02
CA GLN A 431 15.83 7.79 -6.08
C GLN A 431 17.23 7.27 -5.71
N SER A 432 18.28 7.92 -6.21
CA SER A 432 19.67 7.56 -5.88
C SER A 432 19.96 7.69 -4.38
N PHE A 433 19.44 8.74 -3.72
CA PHE A 433 19.57 8.91 -2.27
C PHE A 433 18.81 7.82 -1.50
N ILE A 434 17.58 7.51 -1.92
CA ILE A 434 16.75 6.46 -1.30
C ILE A 434 17.47 5.11 -1.37
N ILE A 435 17.99 4.74 -2.54
CA ILE A 435 18.71 3.47 -2.72
C ILE A 435 20.00 3.45 -1.90
N ALA A 436 20.75 4.56 -1.87
CA ALA A 436 21.96 4.65 -1.06
C ALA A 436 21.66 4.52 0.43
N HIS A 437 20.56 5.09 0.92
CA HIS A 437 20.13 4.95 2.30
C HIS A 437 19.76 3.49 2.64
N GLU A 438 18.96 2.83 1.81
CA GLU A 438 18.58 1.43 2.06
C GLU A 438 19.78 0.48 1.98
N LYS A 439 20.77 0.74 1.09
CA LYS A 439 22.03 -0.01 1.06
C LYS A 439 22.86 0.17 2.36
N ARG A 440 22.88 1.37 2.96
CA ARG A 440 23.56 1.59 4.25
C ARG A 440 22.91 0.79 5.38
N LEU A 441 21.57 0.76 5.43
CA LEU A 441 20.84 -0.09 6.37
C LEU A 441 21.23 -1.58 6.21
N ALA A 442 21.43 -2.04 4.97
CA ALA A 442 21.92 -3.39 4.71
C ALA A 442 23.35 -3.63 5.20
N GLU A 443 24.23 -2.63 5.13
CA GLU A 443 25.62 -2.74 5.61
C GLU A 443 25.72 -2.79 7.15
N GLY A 444 24.63 -2.44 7.86
CA GLY A 444 24.61 -2.37 9.33
C GLY A 444 25.26 -1.10 9.88
N ASP A 445 25.53 -0.13 8.99
CA ASP A 445 25.90 1.23 9.36
C ASP A 445 24.61 1.99 9.69
N ASP A 446 24.08 1.77 10.89
CA ASP A 446 23.18 2.73 11.53
C ASP A 446 24.07 3.91 11.94
N ASP A 447 23.89 5.07 11.31
CA ASP A 447 24.69 6.29 11.53
C ASP A 447 24.78 6.60 13.05
N GLU A 448 25.96 6.36 13.65
CA GLU A 448 26.42 6.89 14.96
C GLU A 448 26.81 8.37 14.86
#